data_AF-A0A2W5HDM9-F1
#
_entry.id   AF-A0A2W5HDM9-F1
#
_cell.length_a   1.000
_cell.length_b   1.000
_cell.length_c   1.000
_cell.angle_alpha   90.00
_cell.angle_beta   90.00
_cell.angle_gamma   90.00
#
_symmetry.space_group_name_H-M   'P 1'
#
loop_
_entity.id
_entity.type
_entity.pdbx_description
1 polymer ?
#
loop_
_entity_poly.entity_id
_entity_poly.type
_entity_poly.pdbx_seq_one_letter_code
_entity_poly.pdbx_strand_id
1 'polypeptide(L)'
;MPKITFIQTDLSEKTIDAPAGLSVMEVAVKHAMDKIEGACGGSLACATCHVYVHPDWWDKVMPEDGEISDEENDMLDLAFHLTKKSRLSCQIIVKDDLDGLVVALPGAKVDWA
;
A
#
# COMPACT_ATOMS: atom_id res chain seq x y z
N MET A 1 -3.35 -17.65 -5.85
CA MET A 1 -2.41 -16.51 -5.88
C MET A 1 -3.26 -15.29 -5.63
N PRO A 2 -3.04 -14.57 -4.51
CA PRO A 2 -3.81 -13.37 -4.19
C PRO A 2 -3.79 -12.36 -5.32
N LYS A 3 -4.84 -11.56 -5.42
CA LYS A 3 -4.91 -10.41 -6.31
C LYS A 3 -5.01 -9.12 -5.53
N ILE A 4 -4.40 -8.07 -6.05
CA ILE A 4 -4.48 -6.71 -5.49
C ILE A 4 -4.98 -5.76 -6.56
N THR A 5 -5.95 -4.93 -6.21
CA THR A 5 -6.48 -3.86 -7.05
C THR A 5 -5.84 -2.53 -6.66
N PHE A 6 -5.15 -1.90 -7.60
CA PHE A 6 -4.57 -0.57 -7.46
C PHE A 6 -5.46 0.45 -8.17
N ILE A 7 -6.07 1.36 -7.41
CA ILE A 7 -6.81 2.50 -7.93
C ILE A 7 -5.83 3.63 -8.25
N GLN A 8 -5.76 4.00 -9.52
CA GLN A 8 -4.90 5.07 -10.02
C GLN A 8 -5.48 6.45 -9.68
N THR A 9 -4.71 7.51 -9.94
CA THR A 9 -5.14 8.90 -9.67
C THR A 9 -6.30 9.37 -10.55
N ASP A 10 -6.49 8.75 -11.72
CA ASP A 10 -7.63 8.94 -12.62
C ASP A 10 -8.83 8.03 -12.28
N LEU A 11 -8.75 7.31 -11.15
CA LEU A 11 -9.73 6.34 -10.66
C LEU A 11 -9.86 5.07 -11.51
N SER A 12 -9.01 4.87 -12.52
CA SER A 12 -8.93 3.58 -13.19
C SER A 12 -8.37 2.52 -12.22
N GLU A 13 -8.85 1.28 -12.39
CA GLU A 13 -8.44 0.15 -11.55
C GLU A 13 -7.51 -0.78 -12.32
N LYS A 14 -6.43 -1.19 -11.67
CA LYS A 14 -5.51 -2.21 -12.19
C LYS A 14 -5.38 -3.34 -11.19
N THR A 15 -5.97 -4.49 -11.52
CA THR A 15 -5.89 -5.70 -10.70
C THR A 15 -4.72 -6.56 -11.15
N ILE A 16 -3.88 -6.96 -10.21
CA ILE A 16 -2.60 -7.62 -10.45
C ILE A 16 -2.48 -8.88 -9.61
N ASP A 17 -1.90 -9.93 -10.18
CA ASP A 17 -1.51 -11.12 -9.43
C ASP A 17 -0.36 -10.77 -8.46
N ALA A 18 -0.60 -11.04 -7.18
CA ALA A 18 0.28 -10.72 -6.07
C ALA A 18 0.69 -12.02 -5.35
N PRO A 19 1.85 -12.60 -5.70
CA PRO A 19 2.38 -13.76 -4.99
C PRO A 19 2.53 -13.50 -3.50
N ALA A 20 2.03 -14.43 -2.67
CA ALA A 20 2.22 -14.37 -1.23
C ALA A 20 3.71 -14.32 -0.85
N GLY A 21 4.04 -13.59 0.21
CA GLY A 21 5.41 -13.36 0.69
C GLY A 21 6.13 -12.17 0.06
N LEU A 22 5.63 -11.58 -1.03
CA LEU A 22 6.07 -10.26 -1.48
C LEU A 22 5.36 -9.16 -0.70
N SER A 23 5.95 -7.98 -0.62
CA SER A 23 5.26 -6.78 -0.19
C SER A 23 4.36 -6.20 -1.29
N VAL A 24 3.33 -5.46 -0.90
CA VAL A 24 2.47 -4.73 -1.86
C VAL A 24 3.28 -3.76 -2.71
N MET A 25 4.32 -3.13 -2.13
CA MET A 25 5.28 -2.29 -2.87
C MET A 25 6.01 -3.07 -3.96
N GLU A 26 6.56 -4.25 -3.66
CA GLU A 26 7.28 -5.05 -4.66
C GLU A 26 6.37 -5.46 -5.83
N VAL A 27 5.11 -5.80 -5.53
CA VAL A 27 4.11 -6.10 -6.56
C VAL A 27 3.85 -4.88 -7.44
N ALA A 28 3.68 -3.70 -6.84
CA ALA A 28 3.44 -2.45 -7.55
C ALA A 28 4.62 -2.04 -8.44
N VAL A 29 5.85 -2.11 -7.93
CA VAL A 29 7.08 -1.77 -8.68
C VAL A 29 7.27 -2.73 -9.86
N LYS A 30 7.11 -4.04 -9.65
CA LYS A 30 7.21 -5.05 -10.73
C LYS A 30 6.21 -4.83 -11.87
N HIS A 31 5.07 -4.20 -11.58
CA HIS A 31 4.01 -3.92 -12.55
C HIS A 31 3.92 -2.45 -12.96
N ALA A 32 4.95 -1.66 -12.62
CA ALA A 32 5.11 -0.24 -12.96
C ALA A 32 3.89 0.63 -12.61
N MET A 33 3.45 0.61 -11.35
CA MET A 33 2.46 1.59 -10.87
C MET A 33 3.10 3.00 -10.82
N ASP A 34 2.47 3.97 -11.49
CA ASP A 34 3.03 5.31 -11.81
C ASP A 34 3.43 6.18 -10.60
N LYS A 35 3.01 5.82 -9.38
CA LYS A 35 3.29 6.58 -8.15
C LYS A 35 4.00 5.79 -7.06
N ILE A 36 4.37 4.54 -7.33
CA ILE A 36 5.05 3.68 -6.36
C ILE A 36 6.45 3.42 -6.88
N GLU A 37 7.42 4.17 -6.35
CA GLU A 37 8.82 4.03 -6.73
C GLU A 37 9.55 3.00 -5.88
N GLY A 38 9.24 2.94 -4.58
CA GLY A 38 9.92 2.03 -3.65
C GLY A 38 11.43 2.34 -3.49
N ALA A 39 11.80 3.62 -3.45
CA ALA A 39 13.18 4.09 -3.64
C ALA A 39 14.20 3.51 -2.64
N CYS A 40 13.80 3.23 -1.39
CA CYS A 40 14.68 2.61 -0.38
C CYS A 40 14.64 1.08 -0.35
N GLY A 41 13.91 0.44 -1.26
CA GLY A 41 13.77 -1.02 -1.32
C GLY A 41 13.04 -1.64 -0.12
N GLY A 42 12.24 -0.86 0.62
CA GLY A 42 11.49 -1.33 1.80
C GLY A 42 12.21 -1.17 3.14
N SER A 43 13.35 -0.48 3.16
CA SER A 43 14.19 -0.30 4.37
C SER A 43 13.71 0.81 5.33
N LEU A 44 12.44 1.23 5.26
CA LEU A 44 11.87 2.32 6.08
C LEU A 44 12.68 3.64 6.05
N ALA A 45 13.26 3.97 4.89
CA ALA A 45 14.09 5.18 4.73
C ALA A 45 13.52 6.17 3.70
N CYS A 46 12.27 5.98 3.25
CA CYS A 46 11.56 6.89 2.37
C CYS A 46 10.04 6.67 2.46
N ALA A 47 9.26 7.57 1.86
CA ALA A 47 7.80 7.45 1.75
C ALA A 47 7.28 7.16 0.33
N THR A 48 8.15 6.82 -0.63
CA THR A 48 7.75 6.69 -2.07
C THR A 48 7.01 5.39 -2.40
N CYS A 49 6.64 4.61 -1.38
CA CYS A 49 5.75 3.45 -1.49
C CYS A 49 4.41 3.67 -0.78
N HIS A 50 4.10 4.91 -0.43
CA HIS A 50 2.85 5.31 0.19
C HIS A 50 1.65 4.88 -0.66
N VAL A 51 0.63 4.31 -0.01
CA VAL A 51 -0.68 3.99 -0.58
C VAL A 51 -1.78 4.35 0.42
N TYR A 52 -3.02 4.47 -0.07
CA TYR A 52 -4.21 4.42 0.78
C TYR A 52 -4.78 3.02 0.78
N VAL A 53 -5.11 2.50 1.96
CA VAL A 53 -5.76 1.20 2.12
C VAL A 53 -7.27 1.40 2.20
N HIS A 54 -8.03 0.60 1.46
CA HIS A 54 -9.49 0.64 1.56
C HIS A 54 -9.94 0.21 2.98
N PRO A 55 -10.92 0.89 3.62
CA PRO A 55 -11.32 0.64 5.01
C PRO A 55 -11.62 -0.83 5.34
N ASP A 56 -12.36 -1.54 4.47
CA ASP A 56 -12.69 -2.96 4.64
C ASP A 56 -11.47 -3.89 4.75
N TRP A 57 -10.27 -3.41 4.40
CA TRP A 57 -9.02 -4.14 4.46
C TRP A 57 -8.09 -3.70 5.59
N TRP A 58 -8.43 -2.62 6.29
CA TRP A 58 -7.54 -2.00 7.29
C TRP A 58 -7.07 -3.02 8.33
N ASP A 59 -8.01 -3.73 8.95
CA ASP A 59 -7.71 -4.70 10.00
C ASP A 59 -6.83 -5.86 9.51
N LYS A 60 -6.93 -6.22 8.23
CA LYS A 60 -6.16 -7.33 7.64
C LYS A 60 -4.73 -6.95 7.29
N VAL A 61 -4.47 -5.68 7.02
CA VAL A 61 -3.12 -5.19 6.67
C VAL A 61 -2.34 -4.71 7.90
N MET A 62 -2.96 -4.72 9.08
CA MET A 62 -2.28 -4.38 10.32
C MET A 62 -1.15 -5.37 10.62
N PRO A 63 -0.02 -4.91 11.18
CA PRO A 63 0.99 -5.79 11.73
C PRO A 63 0.43 -6.72 12.81
N GLU A 64 1.11 -7.84 13.05
CA GLU A 64 0.62 -8.89 13.97
C GLU A 64 0.59 -8.46 15.44
N ASP A 65 1.43 -7.49 15.81
CA ASP A 65 1.42 -6.84 17.12
C ASP A 65 0.27 -5.81 17.27
N GLY A 66 -0.46 -5.54 16.19
CA GLY A 66 -1.62 -4.65 16.16
C GLY A 66 -1.28 -3.17 16.04
N GLU A 67 -0.01 -2.80 15.86
CA GLU A 67 0.41 -1.40 15.85
C GLU A 67 1.30 -1.10 14.63
N ILE A 68 1.08 0.07 14.02
CA ILE A 68 2.00 0.58 12.99
C ILE A 68 3.24 1.12 13.70
N SER A 69 4.42 0.68 13.28
CA SER A 69 5.67 1.06 13.95
C SER A 69 5.93 2.57 13.89
N ASP A 70 6.64 3.09 14.90
CA ASP A 70 7.06 4.50 14.93
C ASP A 70 7.90 4.87 13.71
N GLU A 71 8.78 3.96 13.26
CA GLU A 71 9.58 4.18 12.05
C GLU A 71 8.73 4.31 10.77
N GLU A 72 7.65 3.52 10.65
CA GLU A 72 6.69 3.68 9.55
C GLU A 72 5.94 5.01 9.65
N ASN A 73 5.51 5.40 10.85
CA ASN A 73 4.82 6.68 11.08
C ASN A 73 5.73 7.89 10.79
N ASP A 74 6.97 7.88 11.23
CA ASP A 74 7.96 8.93 10.98
C ASP A 74 8.18 9.14 9.48
N MET A 75 8.20 8.05 8.69
CA MET A 75 8.30 8.14 7.24
C MET A 75 6.99 8.61 6.59
N LEU A 76 5.84 8.19 7.10
CA LEU A 76 4.53 8.64 6.61
C LEU A 76 4.31 10.14 6.82
N ASP A 77 4.86 10.75 7.87
CA ASP A 77 4.81 12.20 8.10
C ASP A 77 5.48 13.01 6.97
N LEU A 78 6.38 12.39 6.23
CA LEU A 78 7.03 12.97 5.05
C LEU A 78 6.25 12.74 3.76
N ALA A 79 5.16 11.95 3.80
CA ALA A 79 4.39 11.58 2.62
C ALA A 79 3.48 12.74 2.13
N PHE A 80 3.41 12.91 0.82
CA PHE A 80 2.44 13.82 0.22
C PHE A 80 1.02 13.26 0.34
N HIS A 81 0.05 14.13 0.61
CA HIS A 81 -1.36 13.75 0.72
C HIS A 81 -1.61 12.66 1.79
N LEU A 82 -0.94 12.75 2.95
CA LEU A 82 -1.15 11.86 4.08
C LEU A 82 -2.61 11.86 4.56
N THR A 83 -3.13 10.68 4.91
CA THR A 83 -4.48 10.48 5.45
C THR A 83 -4.45 9.42 6.55
N LYS A 84 -5.56 9.25 7.28
CA LYS A 84 -5.71 8.16 8.26
C LYS A 84 -5.73 6.76 7.64
N LYS A 85 -5.92 6.67 6.32
CA LYS A 85 -5.97 5.42 5.55
C LYS A 85 -4.60 5.10 4.94
N SER A 86 -3.57 5.90 5.23
CA SER A 86 -2.24 5.76 4.66
C SER A 86 -1.44 4.64 5.30
N ARG A 87 -0.69 3.90 4.48
CA ARG A 87 0.35 2.95 4.88
C ARG A 87 1.53 3.04 3.92
N LEU A 88 2.70 2.61 4.37
CA LEU A 88 3.81 2.28 3.48
C LEU A 88 3.59 0.87 2.95
N SER A 89 3.31 0.73 1.66
CA SER A 89 2.99 -0.56 1.04
C SER A 89 4.14 -1.58 1.11
N CYS A 90 5.37 -1.15 1.43
CA CYS A 90 6.49 -2.07 1.67
C CYS A 90 6.38 -2.82 3.00
N GLN A 91 5.59 -2.32 3.95
CA GLN A 91 5.34 -2.95 5.25
C GLN A 91 4.09 -3.85 5.24
N ILE A 92 3.40 -3.93 4.11
CA ILE A 92 2.25 -4.82 3.93
C ILE A 92 2.72 -6.04 3.15
N ILE A 93 2.89 -7.16 3.84
CA ILE A 93 3.26 -8.45 3.22
C ILE A 93 2.00 -9.14 2.71
N VAL A 94 2.03 -9.56 1.44
CA VAL A 94 0.93 -10.27 0.79
C VAL A 94 0.77 -11.65 1.44
N LYS A 95 -0.41 -11.88 2.00
CA LYS A 95 -0.88 -13.14 2.58
C LYS A 95 -2.09 -13.64 1.80
N ASP A 96 -2.44 -14.92 1.95
CA ASP A 96 -3.57 -15.51 1.21
C ASP A 96 -4.94 -14.86 1.55
N ASP A 97 -5.09 -14.34 2.77
CA ASP A 97 -6.28 -13.63 3.24
C ASP A 97 -6.39 -12.17 2.74
N LEU A 98 -5.37 -11.69 2.03
CA LEU A 98 -5.34 -10.43 1.29
C LEU A 98 -5.77 -10.57 -0.17
N ASP A 99 -6.28 -11.73 -0.59
CA ASP A 99 -6.84 -11.91 -1.93
C ASP A 99 -8.06 -10.99 -2.15
N GLY A 100 -7.91 -10.01 -3.04
CA GLY A 100 -8.88 -8.96 -3.31
C GLY A 100 -8.56 -7.62 -2.66
N LEU A 101 -7.40 -7.46 -1.99
CA LEU A 101 -6.98 -6.20 -1.36
C LEU A 101 -7.10 -5.04 -2.34
N VAL A 102 -7.74 -3.96 -1.88
CA VAL A 102 -7.89 -2.72 -2.64
C VAL A 102 -7.03 -1.62 -2.00
N VAL A 103 -6.15 -1.04 -2.80
CA VAL A 103 -5.35 0.13 -2.43
C VAL A 103 -5.46 1.21 -3.49
N ALA A 104 -5.32 2.48 -3.09
CA ALA A 104 -5.30 3.60 -4.01
C ALA A 104 -3.95 4.32 -3.97
N LEU A 105 -3.55 4.88 -5.11
CA LEU A 105 -2.33 5.66 -5.22
C LEU A 105 -2.50 7.03 -4.55
N PRO A 106 -1.43 7.61 -3.98
CA PRO A 106 -1.48 8.93 -3.37
C PRO A 106 -2.03 9.99 -4.33
N GLY A 107 -2.97 10.81 -3.85
CA GLY A 107 -3.66 11.82 -4.66
C GLY A 107 -4.90 11.33 -5.43
N ALA A 108 -5.19 10.01 -5.45
CA ALA A 108 -6.47 9.51 -5.95
C ALA A 108 -7.62 10.01 -5.05
N LYS A 109 -8.67 10.57 -5.67
CA LYS A 109 -9.83 11.13 -4.96
C LYS A 109 -10.89 10.06 -4.70
N VAL A 110 -10.51 9.04 -3.94
CA VAL A 110 -11.40 7.94 -3.54
C VAL A 110 -12.38 8.41 -2.46
N ASP A 111 -13.66 8.08 -2.63
CA ASP A 111 -14.73 8.39 -1.67
C ASP A 111 -14.94 7.21 -0.72
N TRP A 112 -13.89 6.91 0.04
CA TRP A 112 -13.95 5.95 1.14
C TRP A 112 -14.26 6.74 2.40
N ALA A 113 -15.49 6.66 2.88
CA ALA A 113 -15.90 7.27 4.15
C ALA A 113 -14.95 6.83 5.29
#